data_AF-A0AAD2FL02-F1
#
_entry.id   AF-A0AAD2FL02-F1
#
_cell.length_a   1.000
_cell.length_b   1.000
_cell.length_c   1.000
_cell.angle_alpha   90.00
_cell.angle_beta   90.00
_cell.angle_gamma   90.00
#
_symmetry.space_group_name_H-M   'P 1'
#
loop_
_entity.id
_entity.type
_entity.pdbx_description
1 polymer ?
#
loop_
_entity_poly.entity_id
_entity_poly.type
_entity_poly.pdbx_seq_one_letter_code
_entity_poly.pdbx_strand_id
1 'polypeptide(L)'
;MIFNKSFVKKKKVRVKEKSNAEKPGWKKKMVSLWIQEIRGVYLWLCMAFAARVLIRFLYDLAAYRDNNTMPEYFWHYTAGSSREMTGIKLELLKISSIVSSWALSLMPSKVLTLQAPGFIFANPILLLWIRDKTQMIPNIPTRASDYVLGRIRLWEFLSLLPVHVLVTFLLSMSLRRVLANDMIEIALGTIQYAEGGNPWIVDFFSEMLITAAYTVALQVLPVLFQLNRVPRWCVVWLFFPIFNFSVDSKGMGSAFCPNILLTFGLMGYGAPEMRIMSSMLGGMIGGKIMQTYFPDDKPVSADLAVF
;
A
#
# COMPACT_ATOMS: atom_id res chain seq x y z
N MET A 1 61.36 49.58 -6.77
CA MET A 1 60.62 49.34 -8.02
C MET A 1 59.25 48.75 -7.69
N ILE A 2 58.21 49.56 -7.96
CA ILE A 2 56.85 49.21 -8.42
C ILE A 2 55.93 48.42 -7.47
N PHE A 3 55.10 49.21 -6.76
CA PHE A 3 53.75 48.87 -6.34
C PHE A 3 52.94 48.26 -7.50
N ASN A 4 52.34 47.08 -7.28
CA ASN A 4 51.25 46.62 -8.16
C ASN A 4 49.91 46.73 -7.41
N LYS A 5 49.29 47.91 -7.51
CA LYS A 5 47.89 48.14 -7.16
C LYS A 5 47.01 47.47 -8.21
N SER A 6 46.61 46.22 -7.98
CA SER A 6 45.59 45.59 -8.80
C SER A 6 44.21 46.20 -8.47
N PHE A 7 43.77 47.07 -9.37
CA PHE A 7 42.43 47.62 -9.48
C PHE A 7 41.38 46.50 -9.55
N VAL A 8 40.71 46.20 -8.44
CA VAL A 8 39.47 45.43 -8.48
C VAL A 8 38.33 46.41 -8.78
N LYS A 9 37.91 46.45 -10.05
CA LYS A 9 36.67 47.11 -10.47
C LYS A 9 35.51 46.53 -9.66
N LYS A 10 34.96 47.31 -8.73
CA LYS A 10 33.65 47.05 -8.11
C LYS A 10 32.60 47.05 -9.22
N LYS A 11 32.27 45.86 -9.73
CA LYS A 11 31.10 45.66 -10.60
C LYS A 11 29.88 45.87 -9.70
N LYS A 12 29.23 47.03 -9.87
CA LYS A 12 27.96 47.37 -9.22
C LYS A 12 26.91 46.40 -9.75
N VAL A 13 26.80 45.23 -9.11
CA VAL A 13 25.70 44.30 -9.37
C VAL A 13 24.45 45.03 -8.90
N ARG A 14 23.66 45.53 -9.87
CA ARG A 14 22.26 45.88 -9.61
C ARG A 14 21.62 44.60 -9.09
N VAL A 15 21.45 44.54 -7.77
CA VAL A 15 20.41 43.74 -7.16
C VAL A 15 19.12 44.32 -7.73
N LYS A 16 18.66 43.75 -8.85
CA LYS A 16 17.24 43.81 -9.19
C LYS A 16 16.59 43.09 -8.02
N GLU A 17 16.10 43.85 -7.05
CA GLU A 17 15.01 43.40 -6.20
C GLU A 17 13.98 42.83 -7.18
N LYS A 18 13.93 41.50 -7.25
CA LYS A 18 12.81 40.81 -7.84
C LYS A 18 11.65 41.14 -6.91
N SER A 19 10.98 42.22 -7.29
CA SER A 19 9.60 42.54 -6.97
C SER A 19 8.86 41.25 -6.62
N ASN A 20 8.36 41.20 -5.39
CA ASN A 20 7.32 40.31 -4.89
C ASN A 20 6.74 39.40 -5.98
N ALA A 21 7.36 38.23 -6.15
CA ALA A 21 6.68 37.13 -6.81
C ALA A 21 5.49 36.79 -5.92
N GLU A 22 4.30 37.23 -6.34
CA GLU A 22 3.00 36.83 -5.81
C GLU A 22 3.09 35.34 -5.43
N LYS A 23 2.89 34.99 -4.16
CA LYS A 23 2.88 33.59 -3.71
C LYS A 23 1.62 32.93 -4.27
N PRO A 24 1.64 32.18 -5.39
CA PRO A 24 0.45 31.46 -5.86
C PRO A 24 0.60 30.01 -5.37
N GLY A 25 1.01 29.83 -4.11
CA GLY A 25 1.84 28.67 -3.81
C GLY A 25 1.10 27.50 -3.19
N TRP A 26 0.48 27.73 -2.04
CA TRP A 26 0.12 26.64 -1.15
C TRP A 26 -1.19 25.94 -1.54
N LYS A 27 -2.23 26.68 -1.95
CA LYS A 27 -3.50 26.09 -2.38
C LYS A 27 -3.33 25.19 -3.60
N LYS A 28 -2.59 25.67 -4.63
CA LYS A 28 -2.29 24.89 -5.83
C LYS A 28 -1.47 23.64 -5.51
N LYS A 29 -0.46 23.77 -4.62
CA LYS A 29 0.33 22.62 -4.15
C LYS A 29 -0.54 21.58 -3.41
N MET A 30 -1.40 22.03 -2.49
CA MET A 30 -2.31 21.15 -1.74
C MET A 30 -3.29 20.42 -2.66
N VAL A 31 -3.91 21.12 -3.61
CA VAL A 31 -4.82 20.51 -4.57
C VAL A 31 -4.10 19.47 -5.43
N SER A 32 -2.88 19.77 -5.90
CA SER A 32 -2.07 18.79 -6.64
C SER A 32 -1.77 17.55 -5.81
N LEU A 33 -1.40 17.72 -4.54
CA LEU A 33 -1.13 16.62 -3.61
C LEU A 33 -2.38 15.75 -3.41
N TRP A 34 -3.55 16.36 -3.20
CA TRP A 34 -4.81 15.64 -3.05
C TRP A 34 -5.20 14.87 -4.31
N ILE A 35 -5.04 15.47 -5.50
CA ILE A 35 -5.35 14.79 -6.77
C ILE A 35 -4.44 13.58 -6.95
N GLN A 36 -3.15 13.71 -6.65
CA GLN A 36 -2.22 12.59 -6.68
C GLN A 36 -2.67 11.51 -5.70
N GLU A 37 -3.02 11.88 -4.47
CA GLU A 37 -3.46 10.94 -3.44
C GLU A 37 -4.74 10.20 -3.78
N ILE A 38 -5.76 10.92 -4.23
CA ILE A 38 -7.01 10.32 -4.69
C ILE A 38 -6.72 9.29 -5.79
N ARG A 39 -5.88 9.64 -6.77
CA ARG A 39 -5.53 8.73 -7.87
C ARG A 39 -4.79 7.49 -7.38
N GLY A 40 -3.81 7.67 -6.49
CA GLY A 40 -3.04 6.56 -5.94
C GLY A 40 -3.88 5.62 -5.09
N VAL A 41 -4.63 6.16 -4.13
CA VAL A 41 -5.52 5.38 -3.25
C VAL A 41 -6.58 4.67 -4.08
N TYR A 42 -7.20 5.34 -5.05
CA TYR A 42 -8.20 4.73 -5.92
C TYR A 42 -7.63 3.58 -6.74
N LEU A 43 -6.51 3.80 -7.43
CA LEU A 43 -5.86 2.77 -8.24
C LEU A 43 -5.43 1.58 -7.39
N TRP A 44 -4.85 1.85 -6.23
CA TRP A 44 -4.45 0.84 -5.26
C TRP A 44 -5.62 -0.05 -4.83
N LEU A 45 -6.72 0.56 -4.40
CA LEU A 45 -7.87 -0.19 -3.93
C LEU A 45 -8.53 -0.99 -5.05
N CYS A 46 -8.69 -0.42 -6.25
CA CYS A 46 -9.24 -1.14 -7.40
C CYS A 46 -8.43 -2.40 -7.71
N MET A 47 -7.10 -2.28 -7.74
CA MET A 47 -6.20 -3.41 -7.98
C MET A 47 -6.21 -4.42 -6.85
N ALA A 48 -6.27 -3.97 -5.60
CA ALA A 48 -6.33 -4.85 -4.44
C ALA A 48 -7.65 -5.63 -4.37
N PHE A 49 -8.79 -4.98 -4.67
CA PHE A 49 -10.08 -5.67 -4.78
C PHE A 49 -10.10 -6.67 -5.93
N ALA A 50 -9.55 -6.31 -7.09
CA ALA A 50 -9.40 -7.24 -8.21
C ALA A 50 -8.52 -8.44 -7.83
N ALA A 51 -7.41 -8.20 -7.13
CA ALA A 51 -6.53 -9.27 -6.63
C ALA A 51 -7.25 -10.17 -5.62
N ARG A 52 -8.08 -9.62 -4.73
CA ARG A 52 -8.89 -10.41 -3.78
C ARG A 52 -9.87 -11.34 -4.50
N VAL A 53 -10.59 -10.81 -5.49
CA VAL A 53 -11.50 -11.59 -6.32
C VAL A 53 -10.75 -12.69 -7.09
N LEU A 54 -9.60 -12.34 -7.67
CA LEU A 54 -8.77 -13.31 -8.39
C LEU A 54 -8.27 -14.43 -7.48
N ILE A 55 -7.78 -14.12 -6.28
CA ILE A 55 -7.31 -15.12 -5.32
C ILE A 55 -8.45 -16.06 -4.93
N ARG A 56 -9.65 -15.53 -4.66
CA ARG A 56 -10.82 -16.36 -4.39
C ARG A 56 -11.14 -17.28 -5.56
N PHE A 57 -11.16 -16.73 -6.77
CA PHE A 57 -11.39 -17.51 -7.98
C PHE A 57 -10.36 -18.64 -8.17
N LEU A 58 -9.08 -18.37 -7.94
CA LEU A 58 -8.03 -19.39 -7.96
C LEU A 58 -8.25 -20.46 -6.88
N TYR A 59 -8.69 -20.05 -5.69
CA TYR A 59 -9.02 -20.98 -4.60
C TYR A 59 -10.17 -21.92 -4.98
N ASP A 60 -11.25 -21.39 -5.56
CA ASP A 60 -12.38 -22.23 -5.99
C ASP A 60 -11.98 -23.14 -7.15
N LEU A 61 -11.17 -22.65 -8.08
CA LEU A 61 -10.56 -23.46 -9.14
C LEU A 61 -9.74 -24.61 -8.56
N ALA A 62 -8.91 -24.35 -7.56
CA ALA A 62 -8.13 -25.40 -6.90
C ALA A 62 -9.03 -26.40 -6.16
N ALA A 63 -10.04 -25.92 -5.41
CA ALA A 63 -10.98 -26.77 -4.68
C ALA A 63 -11.81 -27.69 -5.58
N TYR A 64 -12.09 -27.26 -6.82
CA TYR A 64 -12.74 -28.13 -7.81
C TYR A 64 -11.95 -29.40 -8.11
N ARG A 65 -10.61 -29.35 -8.07
CA ARG A 65 -9.76 -30.52 -8.26
C ARG A 65 -10.10 -31.64 -7.27
N ASP A 66 -10.39 -31.26 -6.03
CA ASP A 66 -10.56 -32.21 -4.93
C ASP A 66 -12.03 -32.63 -4.78
N ASN A 67 -12.97 -31.70 -5.01
CA ASN A 67 -14.38 -31.90 -4.67
C ASN A 67 -15.31 -32.02 -5.89
N ASN A 68 -14.81 -31.87 -7.13
CA ASN A 68 -15.60 -31.85 -8.38
C ASN A 68 -16.82 -30.91 -8.37
N THR A 69 -16.86 -29.94 -7.45
CA THR A 69 -17.97 -29.00 -7.28
C THR A 69 -17.44 -27.58 -7.42
N MET A 70 -18.17 -26.76 -8.18
CA MET A 70 -17.91 -25.34 -8.34
C MET A 70 -18.99 -24.51 -7.64
N PRO A 71 -18.65 -23.36 -7.03
CA PRO A 71 -19.62 -22.43 -6.49
C PRO A 71 -20.61 -21.95 -7.56
N GLU A 72 -21.86 -21.65 -7.17
CA GLU A 72 -22.90 -21.21 -8.10
C GLU A 72 -22.53 -19.94 -8.88
N TYR A 73 -21.84 -19.00 -8.25
CA TYR A 73 -21.38 -17.77 -8.90
C TYR A 73 -20.45 -18.02 -10.09
N PHE A 74 -19.65 -19.08 -10.05
CA PHE A 74 -18.75 -19.43 -11.15
C PHE A 74 -19.54 -19.65 -12.45
N TRP A 75 -20.67 -20.34 -12.35
CA TRP A 75 -21.52 -20.68 -13.49
C TRP A 75 -22.26 -19.47 -14.06
N HIS A 76 -22.59 -18.49 -13.21
CA HIS A 76 -23.19 -17.24 -13.65
C HIS A 76 -22.26 -16.43 -14.57
N TYR A 77 -20.94 -16.55 -14.40
CA TYR A 77 -19.96 -15.75 -15.14
C TYR A 77 -19.30 -16.46 -16.33
N THR A 78 -19.36 -17.79 -16.42
CA THR A 78 -18.82 -18.54 -17.58
C THR A 78 -19.77 -18.69 -18.78
N ALA A 79 -20.94 -18.04 -18.73
CA ALA A 79 -21.93 -17.88 -19.81
C ALA A 79 -22.13 -19.09 -20.76
N GLY A 80 -23.18 -19.86 -20.47
CA GLY A 80 -23.78 -20.84 -21.36
C GLY A 80 -24.61 -21.83 -20.55
N SER A 81 -25.93 -21.74 -20.64
CA SER A 81 -26.94 -22.40 -19.80
C SER A 81 -27.03 -23.92 -19.92
N SER A 82 -25.91 -24.64 -19.94
CA SER A 82 -25.90 -26.09 -19.79
C SER A 82 -24.95 -26.48 -18.68
N ARG A 83 -25.49 -27.08 -17.61
CA ARG A 83 -24.71 -27.88 -16.64
C ARG A 83 -23.90 -29.00 -17.31
N GLU A 84 -24.13 -29.25 -18.60
CA GLU A 84 -23.33 -30.12 -19.44
C GLU A 84 -22.07 -29.38 -19.93
N MET A 85 -20.99 -29.53 -19.16
CA MET A 85 -19.64 -29.28 -19.66
C MET A 85 -19.27 -30.38 -20.67
N THR A 86 -19.13 -30.02 -21.95
CA THR A 86 -18.58 -30.93 -22.96
C THR A 86 -17.09 -31.18 -22.71
N GLY A 87 -16.55 -32.31 -23.20
CA GLY A 87 -15.22 -32.82 -22.85
C GLY A 87 -14.07 -31.80 -22.90
N ILE A 88 -14.02 -30.92 -23.91
CA ILE A 88 -12.96 -29.89 -24.01
C ILE A 88 -13.05 -28.87 -22.87
N LYS A 89 -14.25 -28.43 -22.49
CA LYS A 89 -14.44 -27.48 -21.39
C LYS A 89 -14.05 -28.10 -20.04
N LEU A 90 -14.34 -29.38 -19.86
CA LEU A 90 -13.97 -30.12 -18.65
C LEU A 90 -12.46 -30.27 -18.52
N GLU A 91 -11.76 -30.63 -19.59
CA GLU A 91 -10.29 -30.75 -19.58
C GLU A 91 -9.60 -29.40 -19.34
N LEU A 92 -10.09 -28.31 -19.94
CA LEU A 92 -9.60 -26.96 -19.64
C LEU A 92 -9.80 -26.57 -18.18
N LEU A 93 -10.92 -26.98 -17.56
CA LEU A 93 -11.19 -26.72 -16.16
C LEU A 93 -10.21 -27.49 -15.25
N LYS A 94 -9.91 -28.75 -15.56
CA LYS A 94 -8.91 -29.56 -14.84
C LYS A 94 -7.50 -28.98 -14.97
N ILE A 95 -7.09 -28.56 -16.17
CA ILE A 95 -5.79 -27.91 -16.35
C ILE A 95 -5.74 -26.62 -15.52
N SER A 96 -6.82 -25.83 -15.56
CA SER A 96 -6.92 -24.58 -14.79
C SER A 96 -6.88 -24.83 -13.29
N SER A 97 -7.50 -25.91 -12.77
CA SER A 97 -7.45 -26.26 -11.35
C SER A 97 -6.04 -26.66 -10.89
N ILE A 98 -5.31 -27.39 -11.72
CA ILE A 98 -3.91 -27.76 -11.46
C ILE A 98 -3.02 -26.51 -11.43
N VAL A 99 -3.14 -25.63 -12.42
CA VAL A 99 -2.38 -24.37 -12.49
C VAL A 99 -2.70 -23.47 -11.29
N SER A 100 -3.97 -23.34 -10.92
CA SER A 100 -4.39 -22.59 -9.74
C SER A 100 -3.82 -23.17 -8.45
N SER A 101 -3.84 -24.49 -8.29
CA SER A 101 -3.24 -25.17 -7.13
C SER A 101 -1.74 -24.88 -7.01
N TRP A 102 -1.02 -24.93 -8.13
CA TRP A 102 0.40 -24.60 -8.17
C TRP A 102 0.65 -23.12 -7.85
N ALA A 103 -0.10 -22.20 -8.45
CA ALA A 103 0.02 -20.76 -8.18
C ALA A 103 -0.24 -20.43 -6.70
N LEU A 104 -1.25 -21.06 -6.10
CA LEU A 104 -1.59 -20.91 -4.68
C LEU A 104 -0.51 -21.48 -3.76
N SER A 105 0.16 -22.57 -4.13
CA SER A 105 1.27 -23.15 -3.34
C SER A 105 2.49 -22.24 -3.22
N LEU A 106 2.63 -21.27 -4.14
CA LEU A 106 3.69 -20.26 -4.09
C LEU A 106 3.33 -19.05 -3.22
N MET A 107 2.06 -18.94 -2.81
CA MET A 107 1.60 -17.86 -1.94
C MET A 107 1.84 -18.23 -0.46
N PRO A 108 1.98 -17.23 0.43
CA PRO A 108 1.94 -17.47 1.87
C PRO A 108 0.72 -18.34 2.23
N SER A 109 0.88 -19.32 3.11
CA SER A 109 -0.20 -20.25 3.50
C SER A 109 -1.46 -19.52 3.99
N LYS A 110 -1.30 -18.32 4.52
CA LYS A 110 -2.35 -17.40 4.98
C LYS A 110 -3.24 -16.84 3.87
N VAL A 111 -2.78 -16.84 2.62
CA VAL A 111 -3.58 -16.44 1.45
C VAL A 111 -4.61 -17.51 1.13
N LEU A 112 -4.27 -18.78 1.38
CA LEU A 112 -5.14 -19.93 1.13
C LEU A 112 -6.37 -19.94 2.04
N THR A 113 -6.28 -19.38 3.23
CA THR A 113 -7.41 -19.28 4.16
C THR A 113 -8.29 -18.05 3.90
N LEU A 114 -7.96 -17.22 2.89
CA LEU A 114 -8.63 -15.95 2.58
C LEU A 114 -8.67 -14.95 3.76
N GLN A 115 -7.89 -15.22 4.80
CA GLN A 115 -7.81 -14.45 6.04
C GLN A 115 -6.63 -13.47 6.05
N ALA A 116 -5.96 -13.23 4.92
CA ALA A 116 -4.81 -12.32 4.84
C ALA A 116 -5.09 -11.05 4.02
N PRO A 117 -6.04 -10.18 4.44
CA PRO A 117 -6.25 -8.90 3.77
C PRO A 117 -4.99 -8.05 3.75
N GLY A 118 -4.11 -8.20 4.76
CA GLY A 118 -2.78 -7.59 4.77
C GLY A 118 -1.93 -7.92 3.55
N PHE A 119 -1.94 -9.18 3.08
CA PHE A 119 -1.17 -9.58 1.91
C PHE A 119 -1.70 -8.98 0.61
N ILE A 120 -3.03 -8.83 0.53
CA ILE A 120 -3.71 -8.30 -0.65
C ILE A 120 -3.55 -6.79 -0.72
N PHE A 121 -3.87 -6.11 0.37
CA PHE A 121 -3.89 -4.65 0.42
C PHE A 121 -2.49 -4.07 0.64
N ALA A 122 -1.59 -4.74 1.37
CA ALA A 122 -0.20 -4.33 1.47
C ALA A 122 0.71 -5.11 0.54
N ASN A 123 0.21 -5.53 -0.62
CA ASN A 123 1.05 -6.21 -1.59
C ASN A 123 2.20 -5.29 -2.05
N PRO A 124 3.47 -5.64 -1.81
CA PRO A 124 4.60 -4.77 -2.11
C PRO A 124 4.80 -4.60 -3.61
N ILE A 125 4.47 -5.59 -4.45
CA ILE A 125 4.53 -5.47 -5.91
C ILE A 125 3.58 -4.36 -6.36
N LEU A 126 2.33 -4.45 -5.90
CA LEU A 126 1.30 -3.49 -6.26
C LEU A 126 1.67 -2.08 -5.79
N LEU A 127 2.09 -1.94 -4.53
CA LEU A 127 2.45 -0.66 -3.94
C LEU A 127 3.68 -0.03 -4.60
N LEU A 128 4.69 -0.82 -4.97
CA LEU A 128 5.85 -0.33 -5.72
C LEU A 128 5.50 0.03 -7.16
N TRP A 129 4.63 -0.73 -7.81
CA TRP A 129 4.13 -0.39 -9.14
C TRP A 129 3.34 0.93 -9.12
N ILE A 130 2.49 1.14 -8.11
CA ILE A 130 1.77 2.41 -7.93
C ILE A 130 2.77 3.54 -7.68
N ARG A 131 3.78 3.32 -6.83
CA ARG A 131 4.86 4.29 -6.60
C ARG A 131 5.54 4.71 -7.89
N ASP A 132 5.82 3.78 -8.80
CA ASP A 132 6.43 4.12 -10.09
C ASP A 132 5.50 4.99 -10.97
N LYS A 133 4.18 4.90 -10.81
CA LYS A 133 3.19 5.68 -11.58
C LYS A 133 2.80 7.01 -10.95
N THR A 134 2.75 7.06 -9.62
CA THR A 134 2.24 8.22 -8.86
C THR A 134 3.34 8.94 -8.09
N GLN A 135 4.56 8.40 -8.09
CA GLN A 135 5.71 8.84 -7.28
C GLN A 135 5.49 8.73 -5.77
N MET A 136 4.48 7.97 -5.34
CA MET A 136 4.11 7.87 -3.93
C MET A 136 3.51 6.51 -3.59
N ILE A 137 3.57 6.15 -2.31
CA ILE A 137 2.92 4.95 -1.79
C ILE A 137 1.65 5.39 -1.06
N PRO A 138 0.45 5.06 -1.59
CA PRO A 138 -0.82 5.54 -1.05
C PRO A 138 -1.28 4.74 0.18
N ASN A 139 -0.40 4.61 1.20
CA ASN A 139 -0.78 4.01 2.48
C ASN A 139 -0.38 4.92 3.66
N ILE A 140 -1.22 4.92 4.70
CA ILE A 140 -1.06 5.81 5.86
C ILE A 140 0.29 5.61 6.57
N PRO A 141 0.81 4.38 6.79
CA PRO A 141 2.10 4.20 7.46
C PRO A 141 3.27 4.86 6.71
N THR A 142 3.31 4.77 5.37
CA THR A 142 4.34 5.47 4.59
C THR A 142 4.19 6.99 4.70
N ARG A 143 2.95 7.51 4.72
CA ARG A 143 2.73 8.95 4.91
C ARG A 143 3.11 9.45 6.29
N ALA A 144 2.85 8.66 7.32
CA ALA A 144 3.31 8.94 8.68
C ALA A 144 4.85 8.96 8.74
N SER A 145 5.50 8.05 8.03
CA SER A 145 6.96 8.04 7.86
C SER A 145 7.45 9.28 7.09
N ASP A 146 6.82 9.65 5.98
CA ASP A 146 7.19 10.84 5.19
C ASP A 146 7.10 12.13 6.04
N TYR A 147 6.12 12.20 6.94
CA TYR A 147 6.02 13.29 7.91
C TYR A 147 7.22 13.32 8.87
N VAL A 148 7.59 12.18 9.45
CA VAL A 148 8.74 12.09 10.37
C VAL A 148 10.06 12.42 9.67
N LEU A 149 10.19 12.04 8.40
CA LEU A 149 11.33 12.38 7.55
C LEU A 149 11.35 13.86 7.11
N GLY A 150 10.28 14.61 7.36
CA GLY A 150 10.16 16.02 6.97
C GLY A 150 9.85 16.24 5.49
N ARG A 151 9.48 15.18 4.75
CA ARG A 151 9.11 15.25 3.32
C ARG A 151 7.74 15.89 3.12
N ILE A 152 6.84 15.73 4.09
CA ILE A 152 5.54 16.39 4.14
C ILE A 152 5.34 17.09 5.48
N ARG A 153 4.56 18.16 5.49
CA ARG A 153 4.22 18.93 6.71
C ARG A 153 3.08 18.26 7.47
N LEU A 154 2.95 18.56 8.76
CA LEU A 154 1.90 17.97 9.60
C LEU A 154 0.49 18.20 9.04
N TRP A 155 0.17 19.41 8.59
CA TRP A 155 -1.14 19.71 8.01
C TRP A 155 -1.35 19.08 6.63
N GLU A 156 -0.28 18.87 5.85
CA GLU A 156 -0.35 18.08 4.62
C GLU A 156 -0.76 16.65 5.00
N PHE A 157 -0.04 16.01 5.92
CA PHE A 157 -0.36 14.67 6.43
C PHE A 157 -1.79 14.55 6.99
N LEU A 158 -2.20 15.45 7.89
CA LEU A 158 -3.54 15.45 8.48
C LEU A 158 -4.63 15.59 7.42
N SER A 159 -4.39 16.36 6.36
CA SER A 159 -5.34 16.51 5.25
C SER A 159 -5.47 15.26 4.38
N LEU A 160 -4.48 14.35 4.41
CA LEU A 160 -4.53 13.10 3.65
C LEU A 160 -5.40 12.05 4.34
N LEU A 161 -5.44 12.01 5.68
CA LEU A 161 -6.25 11.05 6.43
C LEU A 161 -7.72 11.00 5.96
N PRO A 162 -8.47 12.12 5.86
CA PRO A 162 -9.84 12.08 5.37
C PRO A 162 -9.93 11.65 3.90
N VAL A 163 -8.91 11.94 3.07
CA VAL A 163 -8.86 11.48 1.66
C VAL A 163 -8.79 9.95 1.61
N HIS A 164 -7.91 9.33 2.39
CA HIS A 164 -7.79 7.87 2.43
C HIS A 164 -9.09 7.21 2.89
N VAL A 165 -9.78 7.78 3.88
CA VAL A 165 -11.07 7.24 4.36
C VAL A 165 -12.17 7.44 3.33
N LEU A 166 -12.29 8.65 2.78
CA LEU A 166 -13.36 9.01 1.85
C LEU A 166 -13.26 8.23 0.54
N VAL A 167 -12.07 8.13 -0.05
CA VAL A 167 -11.87 7.37 -1.29
C VAL A 167 -12.19 5.89 -1.07
N THR A 168 -11.74 5.31 0.04
CA THR A 168 -12.03 3.92 0.37
C THR A 168 -13.53 3.69 0.58
N PHE A 169 -14.20 4.62 1.28
CA PHE A 169 -15.64 4.55 1.52
C PHE A 169 -16.44 4.65 0.22
N LEU A 170 -16.16 5.66 -0.60
CA LEU A 170 -16.86 5.89 -1.87
C LEU A 170 -16.66 4.70 -2.81
N LEU A 171 -15.44 4.19 -2.94
CA LEU A 171 -15.18 3.02 -3.78
C LEU A 171 -15.91 1.78 -3.27
N SER A 172 -15.91 1.53 -1.96
CA SER A 172 -16.65 0.41 -1.36
C SER A 172 -18.15 0.51 -1.65
N MET A 173 -18.72 1.71 -1.54
CA MET A 173 -20.12 1.98 -1.88
C MET A 173 -20.40 1.80 -3.38
N SER A 174 -19.51 2.25 -4.26
CA SER A 174 -19.61 2.04 -5.70
C SER A 174 -19.55 0.57 -6.07
N LEU A 175 -18.61 -0.19 -5.49
CA LEU A 175 -18.47 -1.62 -5.74
C LEU A 175 -19.71 -2.41 -5.30
N ARG A 176 -20.34 -2.06 -4.17
CA ARG A 176 -21.60 -2.68 -3.73
C ARG A 176 -22.76 -2.50 -4.72
N ARG A 177 -22.73 -1.45 -5.55
CA ARG A 177 -23.78 -1.21 -6.54
C ARG A 177 -23.53 -1.96 -7.86
N VAL A 178 -22.29 -2.33 -8.13
CA VAL A 178 -21.88 -2.92 -9.42
C VAL A 178 -21.65 -4.42 -9.31
N LEU A 179 -21.19 -4.90 -8.16
CA LEU A 179 -20.94 -6.32 -7.91
C LEU A 179 -22.23 -7.06 -7.54
N ALA A 180 -22.33 -8.33 -7.94
CA ALA A 180 -23.37 -9.23 -7.46
C ALA A 180 -23.19 -9.51 -5.95
N ASN A 181 -24.27 -9.89 -5.27
CA ASN A 181 -24.31 -9.98 -3.79
C ASN A 181 -23.29 -10.96 -3.21
N ASP A 182 -23.10 -12.09 -3.87
CA ASP A 182 -22.07 -13.09 -3.62
C ASP A 182 -20.64 -12.51 -3.73
N MET A 183 -20.39 -11.68 -4.74
CA MET A 183 -19.11 -11.03 -4.97
C MET A 183 -18.82 -9.89 -4.00
N ILE A 184 -19.87 -9.27 -3.42
CA ILE A 184 -19.72 -8.24 -2.39
C ILE A 184 -19.04 -8.83 -1.16
N GLU A 185 -19.46 -10.01 -0.70
CA GLU A 185 -18.83 -10.65 0.47
C GLU A 185 -17.37 -11.05 0.16
N ILE A 186 -17.10 -11.52 -1.05
CA ILE A 186 -15.73 -11.88 -1.46
C ILE A 186 -14.83 -10.63 -1.52
N ALA A 187 -15.28 -9.55 -2.15
CA ALA A 187 -14.47 -8.36 -2.38
C ALA A 187 -14.40 -7.44 -1.14
N LEU A 188 -15.54 -7.22 -0.49
CA LEU A 188 -15.74 -6.25 0.58
C LEU A 188 -16.08 -6.90 1.93
N GLY A 189 -16.05 -8.23 2.01
CA GLY A 189 -16.29 -8.96 3.26
C GLY A 189 -15.38 -8.49 4.37
N THR A 190 -15.94 -8.53 5.58
CA THR A 190 -15.31 -8.00 6.77
C THR A 190 -13.98 -8.66 7.02
N ILE A 191 -13.00 -7.85 7.39
CA ILE A 191 -11.76 -8.36 7.92
C ILE A 191 -12.07 -8.71 9.37
N GLN A 192 -12.47 -9.96 9.60
CA GLN A 192 -12.81 -10.41 10.95
C GLN A 192 -11.54 -10.44 11.78
N TYR A 193 -11.45 -9.54 12.75
CA TYR A 193 -10.41 -9.60 13.75
C TYR A 193 -10.76 -10.64 14.77
N ALA A 194 -9.94 -11.66 14.84
CA ALA A 194 -9.97 -12.50 16.00
C ALA A 194 -8.99 -11.95 17.02
N GLU A 195 -9.53 -11.33 18.05
CA GLU A 195 -8.81 -11.17 19.31
C GLU A 195 -8.56 -12.59 19.85
N GLY A 196 -7.35 -13.11 19.61
CA GLY A 196 -6.90 -14.36 20.20
C GLY A 196 -6.60 -14.16 21.68
N GLY A 197 -6.36 -15.25 22.42
CA GLY A 197 -6.08 -15.23 23.86
C GLY A 197 -4.79 -14.52 24.29
N ASN A 198 -4.13 -13.76 23.40
CA ASN A 198 -2.97 -12.93 23.74
C ASN A 198 -3.42 -11.60 24.35
N PRO A 199 -2.65 -11.02 25.29
CA PRO A 199 -2.93 -9.68 25.79
C PRO A 199 -2.90 -8.65 24.65
N TRP A 200 -3.89 -7.75 24.62
CA TRP A 200 -4.02 -6.70 23.59
C TRP A 200 -2.74 -5.89 23.36
N ILE A 201 -1.95 -5.68 24.41
CA ILE A 201 -0.70 -4.91 24.37
C ILE A 201 0.39 -5.63 23.55
N VAL A 202 0.46 -6.96 23.62
CA VAL A 202 1.42 -7.76 22.85
C VAL A 202 1.09 -7.64 21.37
N ASP A 203 -0.19 -7.78 21.01
CA ASP A 203 -0.66 -7.62 19.64
C ASP A 203 -0.39 -6.18 19.16
N PHE A 204 -0.67 -5.16 19.99
CA PHE A 204 -0.41 -3.76 19.67
C PHE A 204 1.07 -3.48 19.34
N PHE A 205 1.99 -3.88 20.20
CA PHE A 205 3.43 -3.67 19.97
C PHE A 205 3.93 -4.45 18.76
N SER A 206 3.42 -5.68 18.58
CA SER A 206 3.83 -6.53 17.46
C SER A 206 3.36 -5.95 16.11
N GLU A 207 2.12 -5.46 16.05
CA GLU A 207 1.60 -4.73 14.88
C GLU A 207 2.41 -3.46 14.58
N MET A 208 2.75 -2.70 15.62
CA MET A 208 3.55 -1.49 15.48
C MET A 208 4.94 -1.79 14.92
N LEU A 209 5.63 -2.80 15.46
CA LEU A 209 6.97 -3.21 15.03
C LEU A 209 6.98 -3.77 13.61
N ILE A 210 6.04 -4.66 13.27
CA ILE A 210 5.97 -5.23 11.92
C ILE A 210 5.61 -4.16 10.88
N THR A 211 4.76 -3.19 11.23
CA THR A 211 4.42 -2.06 10.36
C THR A 211 5.63 -1.15 10.14
N ALA A 212 6.43 -0.91 11.19
CA ALA A 212 7.68 -0.17 11.07
C ALA A 212 8.66 -0.88 10.12
N ALA A 213 8.92 -2.18 10.35
CA ALA A 213 9.79 -2.99 9.51
C ALA A 213 9.31 -3.00 8.05
N TYR A 214 8.01 -3.20 7.82
CA TYR A 214 7.40 -3.18 6.50
C TYR A 214 7.56 -1.83 5.80
N THR A 215 7.32 -0.72 6.52
CA THR A 215 7.42 0.63 5.98
C THR A 215 8.86 1.00 5.61
N VAL A 216 9.83 0.64 6.46
CA VAL A 216 11.25 0.79 6.17
C VAL A 216 11.62 -0.04 4.94
N ALA A 217 11.25 -1.32 4.91
CA ALA A 217 11.53 -2.20 3.79
C ALA A 217 10.96 -1.64 2.47
N LEU A 218 9.73 -1.12 2.49
CA LEU A 218 9.03 -0.66 1.30
C LEU A 218 9.62 0.63 0.72
N GLN A 219 10.16 1.49 1.57
CA GLN A 219 10.79 2.73 1.13
C GLN A 219 12.26 2.53 0.77
N VAL A 220 13.00 1.76 1.57
CA VAL A 220 14.46 1.62 1.50
C VAL A 220 14.92 0.54 0.54
N LEU A 221 14.33 -0.67 0.57
CA LEU A 221 14.82 -1.79 -0.26
C LEU A 221 14.81 -1.49 -1.76
N PRO A 222 13.78 -0.85 -2.35
CA PRO A 222 13.81 -0.52 -3.77
C PRO A 222 14.98 0.40 -4.14
N VAL A 223 15.34 1.32 -3.25
CA VAL A 223 16.45 2.25 -3.44
C VAL A 223 17.78 1.50 -3.32
N LEU A 224 17.96 0.68 -2.29
CA LEU A 224 19.14 -0.16 -2.13
C LEU A 224 19.33 -1.10 -3.33
N PHE A 225 18.26 -1.72 -3.83
CA PHE A 225 18.33 -2.61 -4.98
C PHE A 225 18.70 -1.85 -6.25
N GLN A 226 18.14 -0.65 -6.44
CA GLN A 226 18.52 0.21 -7.55
C GLN A 226 20.00 0.61 -7.50
N LEU A 227 20.51 0.99 -6.32
CA LEU A 227 21.93 1.33 -6.13
C LEU A 227 22.86 0.13 -6.42
N ASN A 228 22.43 -1.08 -6.04
CA ASN A 228 23.18 -2.31 -6.26
C ASN A 228 22.89 -3.00 -7.61
N ARG A 229 22.11 -2.36 -8.50
CA ARG A 229 21.68 -2.93 -9.80
C ARG A 229 20.99 -4.30 -9.69
N VAL A 230 20.36 -4.57 -8.56
CA VAL A 230 19.56 -5.78 -8.36
C VAL A 230 18.18 -5.58 -8.97
N PRO A 231 17.63 -6.56 -9.71
CA PRO A 231 16.28 -6.46 -10.25
C PRO A 231 15.24 -6.18 -9.15
N ARG A 232 14.39 -5.17 -9.37
CA ARG A 232 13.40 -4.71 -8.37
C ARG A 232 12.42 -5.81 -7.95
N TRP A 233 12.11 -6.77 -8.83
CA TRP A 233 11.21 -7.88 -8.50
C TRP A 233 11.77 -8.77 -7.39
N CYS A 234 13.10 -8.79 -7.18
CA CYS A 234 13.72 -9.55 -6.10
C CYS A 234 13.34 -9.01 -4.70
N VAL A 235 12.91 -7.74 -4.60
CA VAL A 235 12.45 -7.12 -3.34
C VAL A 235 11.29 -7.92 -2.73
N VAL A 236 10.44 -8.53 -3.56
CA VAL A 236 9.27 -9.30 -3.13
C VAL A 236 9.65 -10.47 -2.23
N TRP A 237 10.75 -11.15 -2.53
CA TRP A 237 11.22 -12.28 -1.72
C TRP A 237 11.64 -11.87 -0.31
N LEU A 238 12.13 -10.63 -0.15
CA LEU A 238 12.46 -10.10 1.17
C LEU A 238 11.23 -9.72 1.99
N PHE A 239 10.09 -9.48 1.35
CA PHE A 239 8.82 -9.26 2.03
C PHE A 239 8.12 -10.56 2.43
N PHE A 240 8.46 -11.68 1.80
CA PHE A 240 7.81 -12.97 2.07
C PHE A 240 7.88 -13.40 3.55
N PRO A 241 9.02 -13.25 4.26
CA PRO A 241 9.07 -13.48 5.70
C PRO A 241 8.15 -12.56 6.49
N ILE A 242 8.06 -11.28 6.13
CA ILE A 242 7.22 -10.29 6.84
C ILE A 242 5.74 -10.70 6.80
N PHE A 243 5.28 -11.26 5.69
CA PHE A 243 3.90 -11.76 5.55
C PHE A 243 3.67 -13.10 6.25
N ASN A 244 4.58 -14.06 6.11
CA ASN A 244 4.43 -15.36 6.76
C ASN A 244 4.49 -15.25 8.29
N PHE A 245 5.36 -14.40 8.81
CA PHE A 245 5.54 -14.21 10.24
C PHE A 245 4.79 -13.00 10.80
N SER A 246 3.84 -12.41 10.04
CA SER A 246 3.06 -11.28 10.57
C SER A 246 2.32 -11.68 11.86
N VAL A 247 2.44 -10.83 12.87
CA VAL A 247 2.28 -11.14 14.29
C VAL A 247 0.93 -10.65 14.84
N ASP A 248 -0.17 -10.90 14.15
CA ASP A 248 -1.46 -10.88 14.83
C ASP A 248 -1.74 -12.27 15.39
N SER A 249 -2.42 -12.34 16.54
CA SER A 249 -2.63 -13.57 17.31
C SER A 249 -3.34 -14.71 16.55
N LYS A 250 -3.92 -14.43 15.37
CA LYS A 250 -4.44 -15.44 14.42
C LYS A 250 -3.84 -15.37 13.01
N GLY A 251 -2.79 -14.58 12.77
CA GLY A 251 -2.02 -14.59 11.53
C GLY A 251 -2.68 -13.95 10.30
N MET A 252 -3.68 -13.09 10.47
CA MET A 252 -4.42 -12.35 9.43
C MET A 252 -3.68 -11.14 8.82
N GLY A 253 -2.59 -10.65 9.43
CA GLY A 253 -1.70 -9.64 8.81
C GLY A 253 -2.31 -8.26 8.56
N SER A 254 -3.36 -7.90 9.27
CA SER A 254 -4.09 -6.63 9.21
C SER A 254 -3.32 -5.32 9.34
N ALA A 255 -2.16 -5.35 9.99
CA ALA A 255 -1.43 -4.17 10.43
C ALA A 255 -1.00 -3.23 9.28
N PHE A 256 -1.04 -3.70 8.04
CA PHE A 256 -0.44 -2.99 6.92
C PHE A 256 -1.41 -2.06 6.15
N CYS A 257 -2.72 -2.08 6.44
CA CYS A 257 -3.73 -1.33 5.67
C CYS A 257 -4.80 -0.64 6.54
N PRO A 258 -4.41 0.25 7.47
CA PRO A 258 -5.30 0.84 8.48
C PRO A 258 -6.47 1.65 7.88
N ASN A 259 -6.33 2.18 6.67
CA ASN A 259 -7.38 2.92 5.97
C ASN A 259 -8.58 2.05 5.61
N ILE A 260 -8.37 0.81 5.19
CA ILE A 260 -9.46 -0.11 4.88
C ILE A 260 -10.18 -0.53 6.16
N LEU A 261 -9.43 -0.70 7.24
CA LEU A 261 -9.97 -1.04 8.55
C LEU A 261 -10.83 0.08 9.10
N LEU A 262 -10.34 1.31 9.02
CA LEU A 262 -11.08 2.49 9.44
C LEU A 262 -12.38 2.64 8.65
N THR A 263 -12.33 2.49 7.33
CA THR A 263 -13.54 2.57 6.50
C THR A 263 -14.54 1.45 6.83
N PHE A 264 -14.09 0.20 6.97
CA PHE A 264 -15.00 -0.90 7.30
C PHE A 264 -15.56 -0.77 8.73
N GLY A 265 -14.78 -0.28 9.68
CA GLY A 265 -15.25 0.09 11.02
C GLY A 265 -16.37 1.12 10.98
N LEU A 266 -16.19 2.21 10.22
CA LEU A 266 -17.22 3.25 10.02
C LEU A 266 -18.48 2.73 9.32
N MET A 267 -18.37 1.66 8.53
CA MET A 267 -19.51 1.00 7.89
C MET A 267 -20.21 -0.03 8.81
N GLY A 268 -19.84 -0.10 10.09
CA GLY A 268 -20.47 -0.98 11.08
C GLY A 268 -19.94 -2.41 11.09
N TYR A 269 -18.84 -2.69 10.38
CA TYR A 269 -18.27 -4.03 10.25
C TYR A 269 -17.25 -4.40 11.34
N GLY A 270 -17.18 -3.59 12.41
CA GLY A 270 -16.24 -3.74 13.51
C GLY A 270 -14.83 -3.31 13.13
N ALA A 271 -14.28 -2.31 13.83
CA ALA A 271 -12.83 -2.09 13.83
C ALA A 271 -12.37 -1.60 15.20
N PRO A 272 -11.33 -2.21 15.78
CA PRO A 272 -10.71 -1.74 17.01
C PRO A 272 -9.84 -0.50 16.72
N GLU A 273 -10.25 0.66 17.24
CA GLU A 273 -9.57 1.95 17.10
C GLU A 273 -8.05 1.88 17.34
N MET A 274 -7.62 0.97 18.23
CA MET A 274 -6.22 0.74 18.58
C MET A 274 -5.32 0.34 17.39
N ARG A 275 -5.85 -0.27 16.33
CA ARG A 275 -5.04 -0.76 15.19
C ARG A 275 -4.64 0.33 14.21
N ILE A 276 -5.48 1.37 14.08
CA ILE A 276 -5.11 2.55 13.29
C ILE A 276 -3.92 3.24 13.96
N MET A 277 -3.99 3.34 15.29
CA MET A 277 -2.92 3.90 16.10
C MET A 277 -1.64 3.07 16.01
N SER A 278 -1.70 1.73 16.14
CA SER A 278 -0.52 0.86 16.01
C SER A 278 0.15 1.02 14.64
N SER A 279 -0.65 1.07 13.56
CA SER A 279 -0.16 1.23 12.19
C SER A 279 0.47 2.61 11.94
N MET A 280 -0.16 3.68 12.43
CA MET A 280 0.37 5.04 12.34
C MET A 280 1.69 5.18 13.11
N LEU A 281 1.72 4.69 14.36
CA LEU A 281 2.93 4.71 15.19
C LEU A 281 4.04 3.86 14.56
N GLY A 282 3.71 2.71 14.01
CA GLY A 282 4.65 1.87 13.26
C GLY A 282 5.27 2.62 12.09
N GLY A 283 4.45 3.33 11.29
CA GLY A 283 4.93 4.22 10.24
C GLY A 283 5.86 5.32 10.74
N MET A 284 5.51 5.98 11.86
CA MET A 284 6.36 7.01 12.47
C MET A 284 7.70 6.46 12.98
N ILE A 285 7.69 5.29 13.64
CA ILE A 285 8.90 4.59 14.09
C ILE A 285 9.76 4.20 12.89
N GLY A 286 9.15 3.67 11.82
CA GLY A 286 9.85 3.40 10.56
C GLY A 286 10.51 4.65 9.98
N GLY A 287 9.81 5.79 10.04
CA GLY A 287 10.36 7.10 9.69
C GLY A 287 11.56 7.49 10.54
N LYS A 288 11.54 7.24 11.86
CA LYS A 288 12.69 7.50 12.75
C LYS A 288 13.87 6.59 12.47
N ILE A 289 13.63 5.31 12.19
CA ILE A 289 14.66 4.37 11.76
C ILE A 289 15.32 4.89 10.48
N MET A 290 14.52 5.25 9.47
CA MET A 290 15.05 5.83 8.22
C MET A 290 15.80 7.13 8.45
N GLN A 291 15.28 8.04 9.27
CA GLN A 291 15.97 9.30 9.59
C GLN A 291 17.36 9.07 10.19
N THR A 292 17.53 7.99 10.96
CA THR A 292 18.77 7.69 11.68
C THR A 292 19.76 6.92 10.80
N TYR A 293 19.29 5.88 10.09
CA TYR A 293 20.15 4.92 9.38
C TYR A 293 20.18 5.11 7.85
N PHE A 294 19.18 5.80 7.30
CA PHE A 294 19.03 6.08 5.87
C PHE A 294 18.64 7.54 5.65
N PRO A 295 19.39 8.52 6.20
CA PRO A 295 19.00 9.92 6.10
C PRO A 295 18.93 10.33 4.63
N ASP A 296 17.86 11.04 4.27
CA ASP A 296 17.85 11.79 3.01
C ASP A 296 19.04 12.76 3.04
N ASP A 297 19.77 12.89 1.93
CA ASP A 297 20.79 13.93 1.81
C ASP A 297 20.15 15.25 2.24
N LYS A 298 20.77 15.94 3.20
CA LYS A 298 20.27 17.26 3.63
C LYS A 298 20.09 18.09 2.36
N PRO A 299 18.94 18.76 2.16
CA PRO A 299 18.86 19.72 1.07
C PRO A 299 20.03 20.67 1.28
N VAL A 300 20.94 20.72 0.31
CA VAL A 300 22.02 21.70 0.29
C VAL A 300 21.32 23.03 0.54
N SER A 301 21.66 23.70 1.64
CA SER A 301 21.07 25.01 1.92
C SER A 301 21.27 25.85 0.66
N ALA A 302 20.22 26.55 0.22
CA ALA A 302 20.28 27.35 -1.01
C ALA A 302 21.45 28.36 -1.00
N ASP A 303 22.04 28.61 0.17
CA ASP A 303 23.22 29.43 0.40
C ASP A 303 24.56 28.78 -0.01
N LEU A 304 24.60 27.45 -0.22
CA LEU A 304 25.80 26.72 -0.65
C LEU A 304 25.79 26.34 -2.14
N ALA A 305 24.73 26.65 -2.88
CA ALA A 305 24.66 26.46 -4.34
C ALA A 305 25.29 27.62 -5.14
N VAL A 306 26.02 28.52 -4.44
CA VAL A 306 26.76 29.64 -5.03
C VAL A 306 28.21 29.57 -4.57
N PHE A 307 28.92 28.53 -5.01
CA PHE A 307 30.38 28.55 -5.14
C PHE A 307 30.78 27.77 -6.39
#